data_AF-A0A2V6FFU4-F1
#
_entry.id   AF-A0A2V6FFU4-F1
#
_cell.length_a   1.000
_cell.length_b   1.000
_cell.length_c   1.000
_cell.angle_alpha   90.00
_cell.angle_beta   90.00
_cell.angle_gamma   90.00
#
_symmetry.space_group_name_H-M   'P 1'
#
loop_
_entity.id
_entity.type
_entity.pdbx_description
1 polymer ?
#
loop_
_entity_poly.entity_id
_entity_poly.type
_entity_poly.pdbx_seq_one_letter_code
_entity_poly.pdbx_strand_id
1 'polypeptide(L)'
;MSSHDEKSRKAKTRKERRHSMAQQIHTYTELRQRIHDDLRLQHPDWVQPNGESPICDSYEARLMELIDALTGMNVERLRESPML
;
A
#
# COMPACT_ATOMS: atom_id res chain seq x y z
N MET A 1 35.76 -0.80 21.97
CA MET A 1 34.34 -0.38 21.90
C MET A 1 33.49 -1.58 21.50
N SER A 2 32.44 -1.87 22.26
CA SER A 2 31.77 -3.18 22.31
C SER A 2 30.85 -3.43 21.10
N SER A 3 31.08 -4.55 20.39
CA SER A 3 30.31 -5.02 19.23
C SER A 3 28.82 -5.27 19.53
N HIS A 4 28.46 -5.44 20.81
CA HIS A 4 27.11 -5.76 21.26
C HIS A 4 26.13 -4.58 21.13
N ASP A 5 26.61 -3.35 21.30
CA ASP A 5 25.76 -2.15 21.30
C ASP A 5 25.31 -1.76 19.88
N GLU A 6 26.13 -2.04 18.87
CA GLU A 6 25.74 -1.77 17.48
C GLU A 6 24.73 -2.79 16.95
N LYS A 7 24.82 -4.05 17.38
CA LYS A 7 23.86 -5.09 17.01
C LYS A 7 22.47 -4.77 17.57
N SER A 8 22.41 -4.26 18.80
CA SER A 8 21.18 -3.76 19.43
C SER A 8 20.60 -2.55 18.69
N ARG A 9 21.44 -1.62 18.23
CA ARG A 9 20.99 -0.46 17.43
C ARG A 9 20.45 -0.86 16.05
N LYS A 10 21.09 -1.80 15.35
CA LYS A 10 20.63 -2.31 14.05
C LYS A 10 19.34 -3.13 14.16
N ALA A 11 19.16 -3.87 15.25
CA ALA A 11 17.94 -4.63 15.51
C ALA A 11 16.73 -3.73 15.82
N LYS A 12 16.96 -2.65 16.60
CA LYS A 12 15.91 -1.68 16.96
C LYS A 12 15.38 -0.93 15.73
N THR A 13 16.27 -0.45 14.87
CA THR A 13 15.89 0.24 13.62
C THR A 13 15.14 -0.67 12.64
N ARG A 14 15.52 -1.96 12.54
CA ARG A 14 14.77 -2.92 11.71
C ARG A 14 13.36 -3.19 12.24
N LYS A 15 13.18 -3.22 13.58
CA LYS A 15 11.88 -3.42 14.22
C LYS A 15 10.95 -2.22 13.99
N GLU A 16 11.47 -1.00 14.15
CA GLU A 16 10.72 0.24 13.91
C GLU A 16 10.30 0.39 12.43
N ARG A 17 11.19 0.06 11.48
CA ARG A 17 10.84 0.02 10.04
C ARG A 17 9.71 -0.95 9.74
N ARG A 18 9.74 -2.16 10.30
CA ARG A 18 8.68 -3.15 10.11
C ARG A 18 7.33 -2.69 10.64
N HIS A 19 7.34 -2.01 11.78
CA HIS A 19 6.11 -1.47 12.38
C HIS A 19 5.53 -0.32 11.56
N SER A 20 6.38 0.61 11.10
CA SER A 20 5.98 1.69 10.20
C SER A 20 5.45 1.17 8.85
N MET A 21 6.03 0.11 8.30
CA MET A 21 5.53 -0.52 7.07
C MET A 21 4.16 -1.18 7.29
N ALA A 22 3.95 -1.88 8.42
CA ALA A 22 2.65 -2.47 8.73
C ALA A 22 1.55 -1.41 8.91
N GLN A 23 1.87 -0.29 9.56
CA GLN A 23 0.96 0.85 9.69
C GLN A 23 0.60 1.47 8.34
N GLN A 24 1.56 1.60 7.41
CA GLN A 24 1.33 2.09 6.06
C GLN A 24 0.44 1.16 5.23
N ILE A 25 0.62 -0.16 5.36
CA ILE A 25 -0.24 -1.16 4.69
C ILE A 25 -1.68 -1.08 5.23
N HIS A 26 -1.83 -0.89 6.53
CA HIS A 26 -3.14 -0.74 7.17
C HIS A 26 -3.85 0.53 6.67
N THR A 27 -3.18 1.68 6.68
CA THR A 27 -3.74 2.95 6.17
C THR A 27 -4.07 2.90 4.68
N TYR A 28 -3.25 2.20 3.89
CA TYR A 28 -3.53 2.01 2.46
C TYR A 28 -4.80 1.18 2.22
N THR A 29 -5.00 0.13 3.01
CA THR A 29 -6.19 -0.73 2.90
C THR A 29 -7.46 0.05 3.27
N GLU A 30 -7.40 0.86 4.32
CA GLU A 30 -8.50 1.75 4.74
C GLU A 30 -8.83 2.80 3.68
N LEU A 31 -7.80 3.44 3.09
CA LEU A 31 -7.98 4.41 2.02
C LEU A 31 -8.67 3.76 0.80
N ARG A 32 -8.26 2.55 0.43
CA ARG A 32 -8.83 1.82 -0.69
C ARG A 32 -10.31 1.50 -0.47
N GLN A 33 -10.64 1.00 0.72
CA GLN A 33 -12.03 0.74 1.10
C GLN A 33 -12.88 2.02 1.04
N ARG A 34 -12.34 3.14 1.52
CA ARG A 34 -13.05 4.42 1.49
C ARG A 34 -13.29 4.91 0.06
N ILE A 35 -12.31 4.80 -0.83
CA ILE A 35 -12.48 5.14 -2.26
C ILE A 35 -13.57 4.27 -2.90
N HIS A 36 -13.57 2.97 -2.60
CA HIS A 36 -14.59 2.04 -3.09
C HIS A 36 -16.00 2.43 -2.62
N ASP A 37 -16.15 2.70 -1.32
CA ASP A 37 -17.44 3.05 -0.73
C ASP A 37 -17.94 4.41 -1.24
N ASP A 38 -17.05 5.39 -1.34
CA ASP A 38 -17.36 6.73 -1.90
C ASP A 38 -17.80 6.62 -3.38
N LEU A 39 -17.16 5.77 -4.19
CA LEU A 39 -17.55 5.54 -5.58
C LEU A 39 -18.97 4.97 -5.70
N ARG A 40 -19.34 4.03 -4.84
CA ARG A 40 -20.69 3.44 -4.82
C ARG A 40 -21.74 4.46 -4.36
N LEU A 41 -21.38 5.33 -3.43
CA LEU A 41 -22.25 6.41 -2.97
C LEU A 41 -22.47 7.48 -4.06
N GLN A 42 -21.42 7.81 -4.83
CA GLN A 42 -21.48 8.78 -5.93
C GLN A 42 -22.19 8.24 -7.18
N HIS A 43 -22.08 6.93 -7.42
CA HIS A 43 -22.64 6.26 -8.59
C HIS A 43 -23.61 5.13 -8.20
N PRO A 44 -24.77 5.45 -7.62
CA PRO A 44 -25.76 4.45 -7.25
C PRO A 44 -26.27 3.66 -8.47
N ASP A 45 -26.28 4.27 -9.66
CA ASP A 45 -26.71 3.63 -10.91
C ASP A 45 -25.78 2.50 -11.37
N TRP A 46 -24.55 2.43 -10.83
CA TRP A 46 -23.63 1.31 -11.12
C TRP A 46 -23.88 0.10 -10.21
N VAL A 47 -24.61 0.29 -9.11
CA VAL A 47 -24.94 -0.76 -8.15
C VAL A 47 -26.20 -1.48 -8.63
N GLN A 48 -26.05 -2.76 -8.93
CA GLN A 48 -27.15 -3.63 -9.32
C GLN A 48 -28.06 -3.95 -8.13
N PRO A 49 -29.30 -4.44 -8.38
CA PRO A 49 -30.24 -4.80 -7.31
C PRO A 49 -29.72 -5.85 -6.32
N ASN A 50 -28.78 -6.69 -6.74
CA ASN A 50 -28.10 -7.67 -5.89
C ASN A 50 -26.97 -7.06 -5.01
N GLY A 51 -26.72 -5.76 -5.15
CA GLY A 51 -25.66 -5.03 -4.45
C GLY A 51 -24.28 -5.13 -5.09
N GLU A 52 -24.13 -5.80 -6.23
CA GLU A 52 -22.85 -5.86 -6.96
C GLU A 52 -22.68 -4.62 -7.85
N SER A 53 -21.44 -4.25 -8.13
CA SER A 53 -21.14 -3.20 -9.10
C SER A 53 -19.91 -3.62 -9.91
N PRO A 54 -20.09 -4.31 -11.04
CA PRO A 54 -18.97 -4.75 -11.89
C PRO A 54 -18.08 -3.58 -12.34
N ILE A 55 -18.64 -2.37 -12.43
CA ILE A 55 -17.88 -1.16 -12.73
C ILE A 55 -16.97 -0.82 -11.54
N CYS A 56 -17.49 -0.78 -10.30
CA CYS A 56 -16.65 -0.56 -9.12
C CYS A 56 -15.56 -1.64 -8.98
N ASP A 57 -15.89 -2.90 -9.26
CA ASP A 57 -14.93 -4.01 -9.24
C ASP A 57 -13.80 -3.80 -10.27
N SER A 58 -14.12 -3.27 -11.45
CA SER A 58 -13.12 -2.94 -12.48
C SER A 58 -12.19 -1.79 -12.06
N TYR A 59 -12.71 -0.79 -11.34
CA TYR A 59 -11.89 0.30 -10.79
C TYR A 59 -10.97 -0.20 -9.68
N GLU A 60 -11.47 -1.08 -8.81
CA GLU A 60 -10.68 -1.70 -7.74
C GLU A 60 -9.54 -2.54 -8.32
N ALA A 61 -9.83 -3.37 -9.35
CA ALA A 61 -8.81 -4.14 -10.05
C ALA A 61 -7.71 -3.25 -10.64
N ARG A 62 -8.10 -2.20 -11.36
CA ARG A 62 -7.13 -1.26 -11.97
C ARG A 62 -6.32 -0.50 -10.91
N LEU A 63 -6.93 -0.15 -9.78
CA LEU A 63 -6.24 0.51 -8.68
C LEU A 63 -5.17 -0.39 -8.07
N MET A 64 -5.45 -1.68 -7.90
CA MET A 64 -4.45 -2.65 -7.45
C MET A 64 -3.30 -2.78 -8.45
N GLU A 65 -3.58 -2.89 -9.75
CA GLU A 65 -2.55 -2.95 -10.80
C GLU A 65 -1.62 -1.74 -10.78
N LEU A 66 -2.17 -0.53 -10.63
CA LEU A 66 -1.37 0.70 -10.57
C LEU A 66 -0.46 0.73 -9.34
N ILE A 67 -0.91 0.15 -8.24
CA ILE A 67 -0.18 0.18 -6.97
C ILE A 67 0.89 -0.90 -6.93
N ASP A 68 0.61 -2.06 -7.53
CA ASP A 68 1.63 -3.07 -7.80
C ASP A 68 2.69 -2.51 -8.77
N ALA A 69 2.28 -1.82 -9.83
CA ALA A 69 3.20 -1.17 -10.75
C ALA A 69 4.05 -0.09 -10.06
N LEU A 70 3.46 0.78 -9.24
CA LEU A 70 4.17 1.79 -8.48
C LEU A 70 5.14 1.17 -7.47
N THR A 71 4.72 0.10 -6.80
CA THR A 71 5.55 -0.61 -5.82
C THR A 71 6.70 -1.33 -6.52
N GLY A 72 6.46 -1.94 -7.69
CA GLY A 72 7.49 -2.55 -8.54
C GLY A 72 8.50 -1.51 -9.07
N MET A 73 8.03 -0.37 -9.57
CA MET A 73 8.90 0.73 -10.02
C MET A 73 9.74 1.32 -8.88
N ASN A 74 9.21 1.36 -7.66
CA ASN A 74 9.95 1.82 -6.48
C ASN A 74 11.09 0.86 -6.10
N VAL A 75 10.92 -0.45 -6.32
CA VAL A 75 12.00 -1.44 -6.15
C VAL A 75 13.13 -1.19 -7.15
N GLU A 76 12.80 -0.86 -8.39
CA GLU A 76 13.80 -0.55 -9.44
C GLU A 76 14.50 0.79 -9.20
N ARG A 77 13.78 1.82 -8.74
CA ARG A 77 14.40 3.11 -8.40
C ARG A 77 15.35 3.03 -7.19
N LEU A 78 15.09 2.10 -6.26
CA LEU A 78 15.97 1.81 -5.13
C LEU A 78 17.21 1.00 -5.53
N ARG A 79 17.15 0.18 -6.59
CA ARG A 79 18.33 -0.52 -7.12
C ARG A 79 19.26 0.43 -7.89
N GLU A 80 18.72 1.45 -8.54
CA GLU A 80 19.47 2.40 -9.39
C GLU A 80 19.88 3.69 -8.66
N SER A 81 20.18 3.60 -7.36
CA SER A 81 20.93 4.67 -6.68
C SER A 81 22.43 4.37 -6.74
N PRO A 82 23.22 4.96 -7.66
CA PRO A 82 24.63 5.11 -7.41
C PRO A 82 24.77 6.11 -6.27
N MET A 83 25.41 5.69 -5.17
CA MET A 83 25.94 6.63 -4.19
C MET A 83 26.87 7.59 -4.93
N LEU A 84 26.53 8.88 -4.93
CA LEU A 84 27.52 9.94 -5.05
C LEU A 84 28.00 10.31 -3.65
#